data_AF-A0A9P5YI74-F1
#
_entry.id   AF-A0A9P5YI74-F1
#
_cell.length_a   1.000
_cell.length_b   1.000
_cell.length_c   1.000
_cell.angle_alpha   90.00
_cell.angle_beta   90.00
_cell.angle_gamma   90.00
#
_symmetry.space_group_name_H-M   'P 1'
#
loop_
_entity.id
_entity.type
_entity.pdbx_description
1 polymer ?
#
loop_
_entity_poly.entity_id
_entity_poly.type
_entity_poly.pdbx_seq_one_letter_code
_entity_poly.pdbx_strand_id
1 'polypeptide(L)'
;WPQESSIERIVDKSSGQFIYASVVMNFVSTPHTLPSTQLSIIENIRPRGATDRPFANLDALYKYIFSKVEHLDIVKSILHWVHGTIFGLHPRLIKDFEALFSLQAGDLESLLANLAAVVHCFPNTTTKVEFLHASLGDFLLDQSRSGEYYIDL
;
A
#
# COMPACT_ATOMS: atom_id res chain seq x y z
N TRP A 1 -0.31 -23.56 -11.55
CA TRP A 1 -0.69 -22.70 -10.41
C TRP A 1 -0.36 -21.26 -10.78
N PRO A 2 -1.27 -20.28 -10.66
CA PRO A 2 -2.70 -20.42 -10.31
C PRO A 2 -3.52 -21.12 -11.41
N GLN A 3 -4.84 -21.22 -11.22
CA GLN A 3 -5.79 -21.70 -12.24
C GLN A 3 -6.04 -20.61 -13.28
N GLU A 4 -6.32 -21.00 -14.53
CA GLU A 4 -6.56 -20.05 -15.63
C GLU A 4 -7.75 -19.11 -15.33
N SER A 5 -8.83 -19.64 -14.77
CA SER A 5 -10.00 -18.83 -14.36
C SER A 5 -9.69 -17.76 -13.30
N SER A 6 -8.66 -17.96 -12.46
CA SER A 6 -8.21 -16.94 -11.51
C SER A 6 -7.44 -15.81 -12.21
N ILE A 7 -6.65 -16.16 -13.22
CA ILE A 7 -5.93 -15.19 -14.04
C ILE A 7 -6.92 -14.33 -14.80
N GLU A 8 -7.92 -14.94 -15.46
CA GLU A 8 -8.98 -14.22 -16.19
C GLU A 8 -9.72 -13.23 -15.28
N ARG A 9 -10.07 -13.63 -14.05
CA ARG A 9 -10.70 -12.74 -13.06
C ARG A 9 -9.80 -11.56 -12.68
N ILE A 10 -8.49 -11.77 -12.53
CA ILE A 10 -7.56 -10.68 -12.23
C ILE A 10 -7.46 -9.73 -13.42
N VAL A 11 -7.38 -10.25 -14.65
CA VAL A 11 -7.32 -9.44 -15.88
C VAL A 11 -8.57 -8.57 -16.01
N ASP A 12 -9.75 -9.16 -15.81
CA ASP A 12 -11.03 -8.44 -15.82
C ASP A 12 -11.06 -7.31 -14.76
N LYS A 13 -10.70 -7.64 -13.51
CA LYS A 13 -10.62 -6.64 -12.41
C LYS A 13 -9.58 -5.55 -12.62
N SER A 14 -8.51 -5.85 -13.37
CA SER A 14 -7.48 -4.85 -13.66
C SER A 14 -8.04 -3.71 -14.51
N SER A 15 -9.10 -3.96 -15.30
CA SER A 15 -9.71 -2.96 -16.18
C SER A 15 -8.66 -2.23 -17.04
N GLY A 16 -7.65 -2.97 -17.52
CA GLY A 16 -6.53 -2.45 -18.31
C GLY A 16 -5.38 -1.81 -17.51
N GLN A 17 -5.48 -1.71 -16.18
CA GLN A 17 -4.46 -1.08 -15.34
C GLN A 17 -3.40 -2.08 -14.92
N PHE A 18 -2.21 -1.97 -15.52
CA PHE A 18 -1.03 -2.77 -15.16
C PHE A 18 -0.70 -2.68 -13.65
N ILE A 19 -0.92 -1.52 -13.05
CA ILE A 19 -0.66 -1.27 -11.63
C ILE A 19 -1.46 -2.25 -10.74
N TYR A 20 -2.73 -2.53 -11.08
CA TYR A 20 -3.55 -3.48 -10.32
C TYR A 20 -2.89 -4.87 -10.31
N ALA A 21 -2.50 -5.37 -11.49
CA ALA A 21 -1.81 -6.64 -11.61
C ALA A 21 -0.47 -6.65 -10.85
N SER A 22 0.29 -5.56 -10.88
CA SER A 22 1.55 -5.44 -10.13
C SER A 22 1.33 -5.50 -8.62
N VAL A 23 0.34 -4.78 -8.07
CA VAL A 23 0.02 -4.84 -6.63
C VAL A 23 -0.47 -6.22 -6.24
N VAL A 24 -1.30 -6.87 -7.09
CA VAL A 24 -1.73 -8.27 -6.89
C VAL A 24 -0.55 -9.22 -6.81
N MET A 25 0.41 -9.10 -7.73
CA MET A 25 1.61 -9.94 -7.72
C MET A 25 2.41 -9.75 -6.43
N ASN A 26 2.66 -8.49 -6.02
CA ASN A 26 3.38 -8.21 -4.77
C ASN A 26 2.63 -8.74 -3.54
N PHE A 27 1.30 -8.60 -3.52
CA PHE A 27 0.45 -9.07 -2.44
C PHE A 27 0.45 -10.60 -2.31
N VAL A 28 0.36 -11.32 -3.43
CA VAL A 28 0.43 -12.79 -3.47
C VAL A 28 1.84 -13.30 -3.13
N SER A 29 2.87 -12.52 -3.42
CA SER A 29 4.28 -12.83 -3.10
C SER A 29 4.72 -12.40 -1.71
N THR A 30 3.81 -11.90 -0.85
CA THR A 30 4.16 -11.45 0.49
C THR A 30 4.68 -12.62 1.35
N PRO A 31 5.87 -12.50 1.97
CA PRO A 31 6.45 -13.54 2.82
C PRO A 31 5.51 -14.00 3.94
N HIS A 32 5.65 -15.24 4.38
CA HIS A 32 4.86 -15.84 5.48
C HIS A 32 3.35 -15.93 5.24
N THR A 33 2.89 -15.75 4.01
CA THR A 33 1.49 -15.93 3.62
C THR A 33 1.34 -16.98 2.53
N LEU A 34 0.18 -17.63 2.46
CA LEU A 34 -0.08 -18.65 1.45
C LEU A 34 -0.64 -17.99 0.18
N PRO A 35 0.01 -18.17 -1.00
CA PRO A 35 -0.44 -17.55 -2.25
C PRO A 35 -1.89 -17.85 -2.62
N SER A 36 -2.39 -19.06 -2.31
CA SER A 36 -3.78 -19.44 -2.56
C SER A 36 -4.78 -18.65 -1.71
N THR A 37 -4.43 -18.38 -0.46
CA THR A 37 -5.25 -17.54 0.44
C THR A 37 -5.28 -16.10 -0.05
N GLN A 38 -4.12 -15.54 -0.44
CA GLN A 38 -4.06 -14.17 -0.95
C GLN A 38 -4.82 -14.00 -2.26
N LEU A 39 -4.72 -14.99 -3.15
CA LEU A 39 -5.49 -15.01 -4.39
C LEU A 39 -7.00 -15.03 -4.13
N SER A 40 -7.46 -15.88 -3.22
CA SER A 40 -8.88 -15.93 -2.82
C SER A 40 -9.36 -14.60 -2.23
N ILE A 41 -8.52 -13.94 -1.42
CA ILE A 41 -8.81 -12.59 -0.92
C ILE A 41 -8.99 -11.61 -2.08
N ILE A 42 -8.02 -11.55 -3.00
CA ILE A 42 -8.07 -10.66 -4.17
C ILE A 42 -9.33 -10.92 -5.01
N GLU A 43 -9.68 -12.18 -5.24
CA GLU A 43 -10.88 -12.57 -5.99
C GLU A 43 -12.16 -12.09 -5.31
N ASN A 44 -12.19 -12.02 -3.98
CA ASN A 44 -13.36 -11.58 -3.20
C ASN A 44 -13.42 -10.06 -2.95
N ILE A 45 -12.34 -9.30 -3.17
CA ILE A 45 -12.38 -7.84 -3.09
C ILE A 45 -13.37 -7.28 -4.12
N ARG A 46 -14.21 -6.35 -3.68
CA ARG A 46 -15.18 -5.63 -4.49
C ARG A 46 -15.13 -4.13 -4.16
N PRO A 47 -15.17 -3.23 -5.14
CA PRO A 47 -15.33 -1.80 -4.90
C PRO A 47 -16.60 -1.52 -4.10
N ARG A 48 -16.49 -0.65 -3.08
CA ARG A 48 -17.66 -0.10 -2.38
C ARG A 48 -18.07 1.18 -3.10
N GLY A 49 -19.25 1.19 -3.74
CA GLY A 49 -19.78 2.36 -4.44
C GLY A 49 -19.79 2.22 -5.96
N ALA A 50 -19.80 3.33 -6.68
CA ALA A 50 -19.89 3.36 -8.14
C ALA A 50 -18.70 2.63 -8.78
N THR A 51 -18.99 1.57 -9.53
CA THR A 51 -18.00 0.77 -10.28
C THR A 51 -17.55 1.44 -11.58
N ASP A 52 -18.12 2.60 -11.95
CA ASP A 52 -17.77 3.32 -13.18
C ASP A 52 -16.43 4.07 -13.09
N ARG A 53 -15.88 4.20 -11.88
CA ARG A 53 -14.62 4.93 -11.68
C ARG A 53 -13.44 4.10 -12.18
N PRO A 54 -12.49 4.71 -12.91
CA PRO A 54 -11.37 3.99 -13.51
C PRO A 54 -10.53 3.25 -12.45
N PHE A 55 -10.35 3.81 -11.26
CA PHE A 55 -9.53 3.22 -10.20
C PHE A 55 -10.32 2.38 -9.17
N ALA A 56 -11.60 2.09 -9.40
CA ALA A 56 -12.46 1.48 -8.38
C ALA A 56 -11.90 0.16 -7.78
N ASN A 57 -11.38 -0.72 -8.64
CA ASN A 57 -10.78 -1.99 -8.19
C ASN A 57 -9.44 -1.78 -7.48
N LEU A 58 -8.61 -0.84 -7.95
CA LEU A 58 -7.33 -0.51 -7.32
C LEU A 58 -7.54 0.13 -5.95
N ASP A 59 -8.48 1.06 -5.83
CA ASP A 59 -8.85 1.71 -4.57
C ASP A 59 -9.42 0.70 -3.57
N ALA A 60 -10.20 -0.28 -4.05
CA ALA A 60 -10.69 -1.38 -3.21
C ALA A 60 -9.55 -2.26 -2.67
N LEU A 61 -8.55 -2.54 -3.51
CA LEU A 61 -7.37 -3.30 -3.12
C LEU A 61 -6.51 -2.52 -2.12
N TYR A 62 -6.27 -1.22 -2.34
CA TYR A 62 -5.57 -0.38 -1.37
C TYR A 62 -6.32 -0.32 -0.05
N LYS A 63 -7.63 -0.04 -0.05
CA LYS A 63 -8.43 -0.05 1.19
C LYS A 63 -8.34 -1.38 1.93
N TYR A 64 -8.35 -2.50 1.20
CA TYR A 64 -8.17 -3.81 1.81
C TYR A 64 -6.80 -3.93 2.49
N ILE A 65 -5.72 -3.56 1.80
CA ILE A 65 -4.35 -3.61 2.35
C ILE A 65 -4.23 -2.72 3.60
N PHE A 66 -4.72 -1.48 3.53
CA PHE A 66 -4.69 -0.56 4.67
C PHE A 66 -5.58 -1.00 5.83
N SER A 67 -6.68 -1.72 5.58
CA SER A 67 -7.52 -2.25 6.66
C SER A 67 -6.82 -3.29 7.55
N LYS A 68 -5.66 -3.80 7.12
CA LYS A 68 -4.81 -4.71 7.90
C LYS A 68 -3.74 -4.01 8.71
N VAL A 69 -3.56 -2.71 8.53
CA VAL A 69 -2.53 -1.93 9.22
C VAL A 69 -2.95 -1.69 10.67
N GLU A 70 -2.06 -2.03 11.59
CA GLU A 70 -2.15 -1.63 12.99
C GLU A 70 -1.53 -0.25 13.18
N HIS A 71 -1.96 0.49 14.20
CA HIS A 71 -1.45 1.85 14.47
C HIS A 71 -1.54 2.79 13.26
N LEU A 72 -2.71 2.80 12.59
CA LEU A 72 -2.93 3.53 11.35
C LEU A 72 -2.49 5.01 11.42
N ASP A 73 -2.70 5.70 12.53
CA ASP A 73 -2.30 7.11 12.69
C ASP A 73 -0.76 7.30 12.60
N ILE A 74 0.01 6.36 13.16
CA ILE A 74 1.48 6.36 13.08
C ILE A 74 1.90 6.08 11.63
N VAL A 75 1.29 5.08 11.00
CA VAL A 75 1.58 4.73 9.60
C VAL A 75 1.23 5.87 8.65
N LYS A 76 0.10 6.56 8.84
CA LYS A 76 -0.26 7.75 8.06
C LYS A 76 0.76 8.87 8.25
N SER A 77 1.26 9.07 9.48
CA SER A 77 2.32 10.04 9.77
C SER A 77 3.64 9.69 9.05
N ILE A 78 4.00 8.40 8.99
CA ILE A 78 5.15 7.91 8.22
C ILE A 78 4.97 8.22 6.74
N LEU A 79 3.83 7.82 6.16
CA LEU A 79 3.57 7.98 4.73
C LEU A 79 3.48 9.46 4.32
N HIS A 80 2.92 10.32 5.16
CA HIS A 80 2.92 11.78 5.00
C HIS A 80 4.35 12.31 4.89
N TRP A 81 5.20 11.95 5.85
CA TRP A 81 6.58 12.41 5.91
C TRP A 81 7.42 11.89 4.72
N VAL A 82 7.22 10.63 4.31
CA VAL A 82 7.84 10.03 3.13
C VAL A 82 7.44 10.80 1.88
N HIS A 83 6.15 11.10 1.73
CA HIS A 83 5.65 11.89 0.62
C HIS A 83 6.28 13.29 0.60
N GLY A 84 6.26 14.01 1.72
CA GLY A 84 6.88 15.33 1.81
C GLY A 84 8.38 15.32 1.48
N THR A 85 9.10 14.25 1.81
CA THR A 85 10.52 14.08 1.44
C THR A 85 10.69 13.91 -0.07
N ILE A 86 9.83 13.12 -0.74
CA ILE A 86 9.86 12.93 -2.21
C ILE A 86 9.66 14.26 -2.95
N PHE A 87 8.80 15.13 -2.42
CA PHE A 87 8.51 16.45 -3.03
C PHE A 87 9.42 17.58 -2.51
N GLY A 88 10.46 17.27 -1.73
CA GLY A 88 11.42 18.25 -1.23
C GLY A 88 10.87 19.18 -0.14
N LEU A 89 9.71 18.87 0.44
CA LEU A 89 9.10 19.60 1.56
C LEU A 89 9.77 19.25 2.89
N HIS A 90 10.42 18.09 2.98
CA HIS A 90 11.13 17.63 4.18
C HIS A 90 12.60 17.31 3.84
N PRO A 91 13.57 18.14 4.29
CA PRO A 91 14.99 17.90 4.04
C PRO A 91 15.64 16.87 4.98
N ARG A 92 14.86 16.11 5.77
CA ARG A 92 15.34 15.27 6.87
C ARG A 92 15.37 13.77 6.52
N LEU A 93 16.18 12.99 7.24
CA LEU A 93 16.34 11.53 7.06
C LEU A 93 15.36 10.76 7.97
N ILE A 94 14.96 9.54 7.59
CA ILE A 94 14.03 8.70 8.39
C ILE A 94 14.57 8.38 9.79
N LYS A 95 15.88 8.45 9.99
CA LYS A 95 16.48 8.34 11.33
C LYS A 95 15.98 9.42 12.30
N ASP A 96 15.64 10.61 11.78
CA ASP A 96 14.99 11.65 12.56
C ASP A 96 13.55 11.25 12.92
N PHE A 97 12.92 10.40 12.12
CA PHE A 97 11.55 9.93 12.31
C PHE A 97 11.46 8.86 13.41
N GLU A 98 12.32 7.84 13.41
CA GLU A 98 12.35 6.86 14.51
C GLU A 98 12.57 7.54 15.86
N ALA A 99 13.46 8.55 15.91
CA ALA A 99 13.66 9.38 17.09
C ALA A 99 12.42 10.25 17.42
N LEU A 100 11.78 10.84 16.41
CA LEU A 100 10.59 11.69 16.58
C LEU A 100 9.39 10.91 17.15
N PHE A 101 9.24 9.65 16.77
CA PHE A 101 8.15 8.77 17.22
C PHE A 101 8.57 7.78 18.31
N SER A 102 9.80 7.89 18.82
CA SER A 102 10.36 6.99 19.84
C SER A 102 10.28 5.50 19.48
N LEU A 103 10.46 5.19 18.19
CA LEU A 103 10.46 3.83 17.65
C LEU A 103 11.78 3.12 17.94
N GLN A 104 11.71 1.83 18.25
CA GLN A 104 12.86 0.94 18.34
C GLN A 104 13.27 0.44 16.95
N ALA A 105 14.52 -0.03 16.83
CA ALA A 105 14.98 -0.65 15.59
C ALA A 105 14.10 -1.86 15.24
N GLY A 106 13.54 -1.87 14.03
CA GLY A 106 12.60 -2.91 13.58
C GLY A 106 11.12 -2.53 13.69
N ASP A 107 10.78 -1.51 14.48
CA ASP A 107 9.37 -1.09 14.64
C ASP A 107 8.81 -0.52 13.33
N LEU A 108 9.63 0.20 12.56
CA LEU A 108 9.20 0.74 11.27
C LEU A 108 8.88 -0.38 10.28
N GLU A 109 9.74 -1.39 10.19
CA GLU A 109 9.51 -2.58 9.37
C GLU A 109 8.25 -3.32 9.81
N SER A 110 8.02 -3.42 11.13
CA SER A 110 6.83 -4.06 11.68
C SER A 110 5.55 -3.28 11.34
N LEU A 111 5.56 -1.96 11.52
CA LEU A 111 4.45 -1.06 11.21
C LEU A 111 4.08 -1.08 9.71
N LEU A 112 5.10 -1.21 8.84
CA LEU A 112 4.92 -1.23 7.39
C LEU A 112 4.79 -2.64 6.80
N ALA A 113 4.89 -3.71 7.60
CA ALA A 113 4.89 -5.09 7.11
C ALA A 113 3.62 -5.42 6.30
N ASN A 114 2.45 -4.97 6.78
CA ASN A 114 1.18 -5.16 6.08
C ASN A 114 1.05 -4.33 4.79
N LEU A 115 1.94 -3.34 4.60
CA LEU A 115 2.03 -2.52 3.40
C LEU A 115 3.10 -3.00 2.40
N ALA A 116 3.77 -4.15 2.63
CA ALA A 116 4.85 -4.65 1.77
C ALA A 116 4.45 -4.82 0.29
N ALA A 117 3.16 -4.98 0.00
CA ALA A 117 2.66 -5.06 -1.38
C ALA A 117 2.69 -3.73 -2.14
N VAL A 118 2.79 -2.60 -1.43
CA VAL A 118 2.62 -1.23 -1.96
C VAL A 118 3.72 -0.26 -1.52
N VAL A 119 4.47 -0.60 -0.47
CA VAL A 119 5.57 0.18 0.10
C VAL A 119 6.78 -0.73 0.30
N HIS A 120 7.98 -0.19 0.06
CA HIS A 120 9.24 -0.85 0.38
C HIS A 120 9.96 -0.11 1.50
N CYS A 121 10.38 -0.83 2.54
CA CYS A 121 11.25 -0.34 3.59
C CYS A 121 12.66 -0.93 3.41
N PHE A 122 13.66 -0.08 3.17
CA PHE A 122 15.07 -0.47 3.07
C PHE A 122 15.74 -0.33 4.44
N PRO A 123 16.28 -1.41 5.04
CA PRO A 123 16.86 -1.41 6.39
C PRO A 123 18.34 -0.93 6.42
N ASN A 124 18.77 -0.15 5.44
CA ASN A 124 20.16 0.31 5.32
C ASN A 124 20.50 1.44 6.30
N THR A 125 21.75 1.92 6.28
CA THR A 125 22.28 2.92 7.24
C THR A 125 21.51 4.24 7.27
N THR A 126 20.60 4.48 6.33
CA THR A 126 19.53 5.47 6.42
C THR A 126 18.28 4.74 5.99
N THR A 127 17.46 4.30 6.94
CA THR A 127 16.20 3.63 6.63
C THR A 127 15.48 4.44 5.56
N LYS A 128 15.04 3.81 4.48
CA LYS A 128 14.35 4.50 3.38
C LYS A 128 13.01 3.82 3.14
N VAL A 129 11.95 4.60 3.05
CA VAL A 129 10.61 4.12 2.73
C VAL A 129 10.23 4.69 1.37
N GLU A 130 9.80 3.83 0.45
CA GLU A 130 9.42 4.21 -0.91
C GLU A 130 8.06 3.62 -1.28
N PHE A 131 7.26 4.38 -2.01
CA PHE A 131 6.04 3.85 -2.63
C PHE A 131 6.44 3.06 -3.87
N LEU A 132 5.89 1.85 -4.01
CA LEU A 132 6.18 1.01 -5.19
C LEU A 132 5.56 1.57 -6.47
N HIS A 133 4.47 2.35 -6.35
CA HIS A 133 3.78 2.99 -7.45
C HIS A 133 3.27 4.38 -7.06
N ALA A 134 3.34 5.34 -7.99
CA ALA A 134 2.84 6.71 -7.79
C ALA A 134 1.34 6.75 -7.47
N SER A 135 0.56 5.81 -8.00
CA SER A 135 -0.88 5.67 -7.76
C SER A 135 -1.26 5.51 -6.29
N LEU A 136 -0.34 5.03 -5.45
CA LEU A 136 -0.55 4.98 -4.00
C LEU A 136 -0.58 6.39 -3.41
N GLY A 137 0.35 7.26 -3.83
CA GLY A 137 0.34 8.67 -3.47
C GLY A 137 -0.94 9.35 -3.94
N ASP A 138 -1.32 9.16 -5.20
CA ASP A 138 -2.57 9.72 -5.76
C ASP A 138 -3.82 9.24 -5.00
N PHE A 139 -3.81 8.00 -4.49
CA PHE A 139 -4.90 7.47 -3.66
C PHE A 139 -4.92 8.13 -2.28
N LEU A 140 -3.76 8.20 -1.61
CA LEU A 140 -3.66 8.74 -0.25
C LEU A 140 -3.97 10.25 -0.17
N LEU A 141 -3.70 10.99 -1.25
CA LEU A 141 -3.97 12.42 -1.35
C LEU A 141 -5.37 12.77 -1.89
N ASP A 142 -6.18 11.77 -2.22
CA ASP A 142 -7.56 11.99 -2.68
C ASP A 142 -8.52 11.44 -1.63
N GLN A 143 -9.10 12.34 -0.82
CA GLN A 143 -10.06 12.02 0.24
C GLN A 143 -11.28 11.24 -0.28
N SER A 144 -11.69 11.47 -1.53
CA SER A 144 -12.83 10.79 -2.16
C SER A 144 -12.51 9.33 -2.52
N ARG A 145 -11.22 9.03 -2.74
CA ARG A 145 -10.71 7.69 -3.05
C ARG A 145 -10.33 6.96 -1.78
N SER A 146 -9.52 7.55 -0.90
CA SER A 146 -8.95 6.91 0.29
C SER A 146 -9.87 6.89 1.51
N GLY A 147 -10.79 7.85 1.67
CA GLY A 147 -11.66 7.88 2.84
C GLY A 147 -10.86 8.05 4.13
N GLU A 148 -11.01 7.14 5.10
CA GLU A 148 -10.29 7.21 6.39
C GLU A 148 -8.75 7.13 6.23
N TYR A 149 -8.26 6.59 5.12
CA TYR A 149 -6.82 6.46 4.83
C TYR A 149 -6.19 7.73 4.25
N TYR A 150 -6.98 8.80 4.06
CA TYR A 150 -6.52 10.08 3.50
C TYR A 150 -5.42 10.72 4.34
N ILE A 151 -4.39 11.24 3.67
CA ILE A 151 -3.29 11.98 4.28
C ILE A 151 -3.38 13.43 3.81
N ASP A 152 -3.53 14.35 4.76
CA ASP A 152 -3.45 15.79 4.52
C ASP A 152 -1.97 16.22 4.47
N LEU A 153 -1.59 17.07 3.52
CA LEU A 153 -0.20 17.53 3.31
C LEU A 153 0.05 18.90 3.94
#